data_AF-A0A1J7JN57-F1
#
_entry.id   AF-A0A1J7JN57-F1
#
_cell.length_a   1.000
_cell.length_b   1.000
_cell.length_c   1.000
_cell.angle_alpha   90.00
_cell.angle_beta   90.00
_cell.angle_gamma   90.00
#
_symmetry.space_group_name_H-M   'P 1'
#
loop_
_entity.id
_entity.type
_entity.pdbx_description
1 polymer ?
#
loop_
_entity_poly.entity_id
_entity_poly.type
_entity_poly.pdbx_seq_one_letter_code
_entity_poly.pdbx_strand_id
1 'polypeptide(L)'
;MKTSLFLAASGAILAMATPLNVEKRKIETEVVIEWKTVYVTEGALPSVFAADPHHHAPALTVTSPTAAATPEAETVAPVAEPSTEASVAATSVAPEQTVEPTTETTEAAPTPTVAETPDPSPVEDPPASSTQQAEAAQPTDYASTAVYQHNLHRLNFSAPAVEWSDTYASYAAQTAATCVFAHDLTPGGGGYGQNLALYGSSNDVRLQGETLTVAQAITDMWVNGEVNAYPTQDLGQPNVDMSNFEAWGHFSQVVWVASEQIGCATQYCPAGTIYPNLDAYYTVCDYYPPGNMGGGYGANVLASLNEPTVVV
;
A
#
# COMPACT_ATOMS: atom_id res chain seq x y z
N MET A 1 -57.13 -15.17 -48.68
CA MET A 1 -58.08 -14.15 -48.18
C MET A 1 -57.84 -14.02 -46.69
N LYS A 2 -57.25 -12.88 -46.29
CA LYS A 2 -57.93 -11.85 -45.48
C LYS A 2 -57.84 -12.18 -43.98
N THR A 3 -56.86 -11.59 -43.27
CA THR A 3 -56.99 -10.35 -42.44
C THR A 3 -57.72 -10.65 -41.13
N SER A 4 -57.41 -10.12 -39.96
CA SER A 4 -56.42 -9.16 -39.46
C SER A 4 -56.71 -9.08 -37.97
N LEU A 5 -55.69 -8.83 -37.15
CA LEU A 5 -55.65 -7.77 -36.13
C LEU A 5 -54.46 -8.10 -35.24
N PHE A 6 -53.34 -7.41 -35.45
CA PHE A 6 -52.42 -6.98 -34.38
C PHE A 6 -51.40 -6.05 -35.04
N LEU A 7 -51.74 -4.75 -35.11
CA LEU A 7 -50.76 -3.70 -35.38
C LEU A 7 -51.22 -2.41 -34.68
N ALA A 8 -50.58 -2.13 -33.55
CA ALA A 8 -50.34 -0.81 -32.98
C ALA A 8 -49.27 -1.03 -31.90
N ALA A 9 -48.00 -0.79 -32.26
CA ALA A 9 -47.30 0.47 -31.95
C ALA A 9 -46.80 0.44 -30.49
N SER A 10 -45.54 0.05 -30.28
CA SER A 10 -44.40 0.98 -30.23
C SER A 10 -44.47 1.91 -29.03
N GLY A 11 -43.75 1.57 -27.97
CA GLY A 11 -43.47 2.51 -26.87
C GLY A 11 -43.23 1.84 -25.52
N ALA A 12 -42.05 1.24 -25.33
CA ALA A 12 -41.33 1.16 -24.04
C ALA A 12 -40.13 0.21 -24.17
N ILE A 13 -39.07 0.65 -24.86
CA ILE A 13 -37.72 0.10 -24.65
C ILE A 13 -36.83 1.28 -24.26
N LEU A 14 -36.95 1.72 -23.01
CA LEU A 14 -36.02 2.64 -22.35
C LEU A 14 -36.35 2.64 -20.85
N ALA A 15 -35.80 1.66 -20.14
CA ALA A 15 -35.43 1.72 -18.71
C ALA A 15 -35.02 0.31 -18.23
N MET A 16 -33.89 -0.20 -18.73
CA MET A 16 -33.17 -1.26 -18.03
C MET A 16 -31.72 -0.83 -17.84
N ALA A 17 -31.53 0.06 -16.88
CA ALA A 17 -30.26 0.28 -16.22
C ALA A 17 -30.55 0.37 -14.72
N THR A 18 -31.03 -0.74 -14.15
CA THR A 18 -30.89 -0.99 -12.72
C THR A 18 -29.41 -1.20 -12.44
N PRO A 19 -28.81 -0.53 -11.44
CA PRO A 19 -27.42 -0.78 -11.09
C PRO A 19 -27.28 -2.25 -10.72
N LEU A 20 -26.32 -2.92 -11.36
CA LEU A 20 -25.90 -4.27 -11.01
C LEU A 20 -25.64 -4.29 -9.50
N ASN A 21 -26.30 -5.24 -8.84
CA ASN A 21 -26.25 -5.54 -7.43
C ASN A 21 -24.91 -5.16 -6.78
N VAL A 22 -24.90 -4.03 -6.07
CA VAL A 22 -24.03 -3.90 -4.91
C VAL A 22 -24.54 -4.95 -3.94
N GLU A 23 -23.91 -6.12 -3.90
CA GLU A 23 -24.14 -7.09 -2.84
C GLU A 23 -23.94 -6.35 -1.53
N LYS A 24 -25.02 -6.04 -0.83
CA LYS A 24 -24.97 -5.58 0.56
C LYS A 24 -24.44 -6.76 1.37
N ARG A 25 -23.12 -6.90 1.44
CA ARG A 25 -22.49 -7.92 2.26
C ARG A 25 -22.62 -7.47 3.72
N LYS A 26 -23.47 -8.17 4.45
CA LYS A 26 -23.48 -8.12 5.92
C LYS A 26 -22.38 -9.06 6.39
N ILE A 27 -21.29 -8.53 6.92
CA ILE A 27 -20.30 -9.34 7.62
C ILE A 27 -20.83 -9.52 9.04
N GLU A 28 -21.29 -10.73 9.34
CA GLU A 28 -21.58 -11.15 10.72
C GLU A 28 -20.32 -11.84 11.24
N THR A 29 -19.64 -11.19 12.19
CA THR A 29 -18.50 -11.80 12.89
C THR A 29 -19.02 -12.44 14.17
N GLU A 30 -19.06 -13.77 14.20
CA GLU A 30 -19.33 -14.53 15.41
C GLU A 30 -18.00 -14.86 16.10
N VAL A 31 -17.75 -14.27 17.26
CA VAL A 31 -16.57 -14.58 18.09
C VAL A 31 -16.98 -15.62 19.13
N VAL A 32 -16.57 -16.87 18.93
CA VAL A 32 -16.76 -17.95 19.89
C VAL A 32 -15.56 -17.98 20.84
N ILE A 33 -15.76 -17.56 22.08
CA ILE A 33 -14.72 -17.63 23.13
C ILE A 33 -15.02 -18.82 24.03
N GLU A 34 -14.22 -19.88 23.90
CA GLU A 34 -14.34 -21.09 24.72
C GLU A 34 -13.33 -21.04 25.89
N TRP A 35 -13.84 -20.94 27.11
CA TRP A 35 -13.01 -20.97 28.32
C TRP A 35 -12.94 -22.39 28.88
N LYS A 36 -11.73 -22.95 28.92
CA LYS A 36 -11.49 -24.27 29.53
C LYS A 36 -10.79 -24.09 30.89
N THR A 37 -11.56 -24.14 31.97
CA THR A 37 -11.01 -24.10 33.33
C THR A 37 -10.43 -25.46 33.71
N VAL A 38 -9.13 -25.52 34.00
CA VAL A 38 -8.45 -26.72 34.50
C VAL A 38 -8.12 -26.54 35.98
N TYR A 39 -8.52 -27.49 36.81
CA TYR A 39 -8.10 -27.55 38.20
C TYR A 39 -6.78 -28.32 38.29
N VAL A 40 -5.74 -27.68 38.82
CA VAL A 40 -4.45 -28.32 39.09
C VAL A 40 -4.34 -28.56 40.59
N THR A 41 -4.24 -29.82 40.98
CA THR A 41 -3.95 -30.21 42.36
C THR A 41 -2.43 -30.18 42.57
N GLU A 42 -1.97 -29.53 43.64
CA GLU A 42 -0.54 -29.42 43.96
C GLU A 42 0.10 -30.82 44.05
N GLY A 43 1.12 -31.07 43.20
CA GLY A 43 1.87 -32.33 43.16
C GLY A 43 1.54 -33.31 42.03
N ALA A 44 0.57 -33.03 41.16
CA ALA A 44 0.28 -33.87 39.98
C ALA A 44 1.03 -33.35 38.72
N LEU A 45 1.65 -34.26 37.96
CA LEU A 45 2.28 -33.92 36.67
C LEU A 45 1.21 -33.49 35.65
N PRO A 46 1.45 -32.45 34.81
CA PRO A 46 0.45 -31.95 33.88
C PRO A 46 0.17 -32.95 32.76
N SER A 47 -1.11 -33.22 32.52
CA SER A 47 -1.58 -33.97 31.34
C SER A 47 -1.51 -33.08 30.11
N VAL A 48 -0.74 -33.48 29.10
CA VAL A 48 -0.66 -32.80 27.81
C VAL A 48 -1.89 -33.16 26.97
N PHE A 49 -2.69 -32.19 26.56
CA PHE A 49 -3.72 -32.40 25.54
C PHE A 49 -3.18 -31.96 24.18
N ALA A 50 -3.08 -32.91 23.24
CA ALA A 50 -2.97 -32.60 21.82
C ALA A 50 -4.32 -32.07 21.33
N ALA A 51 -4.32 -30.94 20.62
CA ALA A 51 -5.51 -30.42 19.98
C ALA A 51 -5.82 -31.27 18.73
N ASP A 52 -6.99 -31.92 18.71
CA ASP A 52 -7.54 -32.58 17.53
C ASP A 52 -8.57 -31.63 16.89
N PRO A 53 -8.36 -31.15 15.65
CA PRO A 53 -9.16 -30.07 15.08
C PRO A 53 -10.54 -30.49 14.53
N HIS A 54 -10.95 -31.75 14.72
CA HIS A 54 -12.17 -32.28 14.09
C HIS A 54 -13.12 -33.02 15.05
N HIS A 55 -13.63 -32.36 16.10
CA HIS A 55 -14.81 -32.86 16.80
C HIS A 55 -15.74 -31.69 17.20
N HIS A 56 -16.80 -31.49 16.39
CA HIS A 56 -17.94 -30.64 16.76
C HIS A 56 -18.94 -31.45 17.58
N ALA A 57 -19.14 -31.08 18.85
CA ALA A 57 -20.27 -31.54 19.65
C ALA A 57 -21.47 -30.57 19.46
N PRO A 58 -22.73 -31.05 19.49
CA PRO A 58 -23.89 -30.21 19.21
C PRO A 58 -24.17 -29.25 20.36
N ALA A 59 -24.47 -27.99 20.02
CA ALA A 59 -24.77 -26.92 20.96
C ALA A 59 -26.11 -27.15 21.70
N LEU A 60 -26.09 -26.98 23.03
CA LEU A 60 -27.31 -26.89 23.83
C LEU A 60 -27.85 -25.46 23.78
N THR A 61 -29.06 -25.31 23.22
CA THR A 61 -29.79 -24.05 23.17
C THR A 61 -30.34 -23.68 24.54
N VAL A 62 -29.91 -22.55 25.09
CA VAL A 62 -30.55 -21.89 26.25
C VAL A 62 -31.24 -20.62 25.75
N THR A 63 -32.57 -20.64 25.71
CA THR A 63 -33.40 -19.48 25.44
C THR A 63 -33.57 -18.66 26.73
N SER A 64 -33.25 -17.36 26.68
CA SER A 64 -33.57 -16.38 27.73
C SER A 64 -34.65 -15.42 27.26
N PRO A 65 -35.52 -14.93 28.17
CA PRO A 65 -36.79 -14.32 27.80
C PRO A 65 -36.70 -12.83 27.41
N THR A 66 -37.59 -12.48 26.50
CA THR A 66 -37.95 -11.15 26.00
C THR A 66 -38.15 -10.11 27.11
N ALA A 67 -37.40 -9.02 27.04
CA ALA A 67 -37.69 -7.78 27.76
C ALA A 67 -38.44 -6.79 26.85
N ALA A 68 -39.47 -6.19 27.42
CA ALA A 68 -40.49 -5.39 26.77
C ALA A 68 -40.01 -3.99 26.32
N ALA A 69 -40.73 -3.46 25.33
CA ALA A 69 -40.56 -2.18 24.68
C ALA A 69 -40.85 -0.96 25.59
N THR A 70 -40.14 0.14 25.33
CA THR A 70 -40.59 1.54 25.57
C THR A 70 -39.70 2.50 24.74
N PRO A 71 -40.11 3.76 24.48
CA PRO A 71 -40.82 4.17 23.27
C PRO A 71 -40.00 5.11 22.36
N GLU A 72 -40.57 5.30 21.17
CA GLU A 72 -40.28 6.25 20.08
C GLU A 72 -39.74 7.63 20.53
N ALA A 73 -38.61 8.03 19.93
CA ALA A 73 -38.11 9.41 19.98
C ALA A 73 -38.39 10.09 18.63
N GLU A 74 -38.94 11.29 18.73
CA GLU A 74 -39.53 12.09 17.67
C GLU A 74 -38.54 12.52 16.56
N THR A 75 -39.04 12.48 15.34
CA THR A 75 -38.45 13.02 14.11
C THR A 75 -38.38 14.54 14.15
N VAL A 76 -37.17 15.10 14.04
CA VAL A 76 -36.96 16.53 13.76
C VAL A 76 -36.46 16.68 12.32
N ALA A 77 -37.14 17.54 11.56
CA ALA A 77 -36.94 17.80 10.14
C ALA A 77 -35.56 18.41 9.80
N PRO A 78 -35.06 18.26 8.57
CA PRO A 78 -33.79 18.85 8.15
C PRO A 78 -33.94 20.37 7.92
N VAL A 79 -33.00 21.13 8.48
CA VAL A 79 -32.84 22.57 8.20
C VAL A 79 -31.85 22.74 7.05
N ALA A 80 -32.24 23.57 6.09
CA ALA A 80 -31.56 23.83 4.83
C ALA A 80 -30.19 24.54 4.98
N GLU A 81 -29.33 24.27 4.00
CA GLU A 81 -28.06 24.96 3.73
C GLU A 81 -28.22 26.47 3.53
N PRO A 82 -27.10 27.21 3.63
CA PRO A 82 -26.80 28.17 2.59
C PRO A 82 -25.44 27.92 1.92
N SER A 83 -25.53 27.90 0.60
CA SER A 83 -24.48 28.16 -0.39
C SER A 83 -23.75 29.48 -0.13
N THR A 84 -22.43 29.47 -0.32
CA THR A 84 -21.68 30.64 -0.78
C THR A 84 -20.65 30.24 -1.82
N GLU A 85 -20.90 30.72 -3.03
CA GLU A 85 -20.07 30.71 -4.21
C GLU A 85 -19.01 31.83 -4.16
N ALA A 86 -17.93 31.61 -4.93
CA ALA A 86 -17.00 32.57 -5.54
C ALA A 86 -15.95 33.28 -4.64
N SER A 87 -14.68 33.15 -5.01
CA SER A 87 -14.08 34.07 -5.98
C SER A 87 -12.60 33.74 -6.27
N VAL A 88 -12.30 33.63 -7.56
CA VAL A 88 -10.96 33.54 -8.15
C VAL A 88 -10.30 34.92 -8.16
N ALA A 89 -9.00 34.97 -7.82
CA ALA A 89 -8.15 36.10 -8.17
C ALA A 89 -6.76 35.58 -8.58
N ALA A 90 -6.55 35.60 -9.89
CA ALA A 90 -5.25 35.49 -10.53
C ALA A 90 -4.42 36.74 -10.24
N THR A 91 -3.12 36.61 -9.99
CA THR A 91 -2.16 37.70 -10.19
C THR A 91 -0.84 37.15 -10.70
N SER A 92 -0.64 37.37 -12.00
CA SER A 92 0.61 37.49 -12.74
C SER A 92 1.58 38.46 -12.05
N VAL A 93 2.88 38.17 -11.98
CA VAL A 93 3.95 38.82 -12.80
C VAL A 93 5.27 38.01 -12.71
N ALA A 94 5.95 37.86 -13.85
CA ALA A 94 7.36 37.46 -14.01
C ALA A 94 8.33 38.63 -13.65
N PRO A 95 9.66 38.43 -13.57
CA PRO A 95 10.45 38.30 -14.80
C PRO A 95 11.58 37.26 -14.77
N GLU A 96 11.70 36.65 -15.94
CA GLU A 96 12.88 36.18 -16.67
C GLU A 96 14.26 36.67 -16.15
N GLN A 97 15.13 35.71 -15.80
CA GLN A 97 16.57 35.88 -15.88
C GLN A 97 17.16 34.87 -16.87
N THR A 98 17.59 35.42 -17.99
CA THR A 98 18.46 34.82 -19.00
C THR A 98 19.82 34.54 -18.38
N VAL A 99 20.28 33.29 -18.42
CA VAL A 99 21.68 32.94 -18.19
C VAL A 99 22.18 32.17 -19.41
N GLU A 100 23.20 32.73 -20.06
CA GLU A 100 23.87 32.17 -21.25
C GLU A 100 24.48 30.78 -21.00
N PRO A 101 24.55 29.92 -22.04
CA PRO A 101 25.30 28.68 -21.96
C PRO A 101 26.80 28.98 -22.12
N THR A 102 27.57 28.79 -21.05
CA THR A 102 29.03 28.71 -21.15
C THR A 102 29.39 27.38 -21.80
N THR A 103 30.01 27.46 -22.97
CA THR A 103 30.59 26.34 -23.70
C THR A 103 31.95 26.02 -23.11
N GLU A 104 32.06 24.90 -22.39
CA GLU A 104 33.35 24.36 -21.97
C GLU A 104 33.72 23.20 -22.91
N THR A 105 34.72 23.48 -23.76
CA THR A 105 35.43 22.49 -24.56
C THR A 105 36.71 22.14 -23.80
N THR A 106 36.88 20.88 -23.39
CA THR A 106 38.17 20.30 -22.99
C THR A 106 38.06 18.79 -23.24
N GLU A 107 38.48 18.35 -24.42
CA GLU A 107 39.81 17.79 -24.71
C GLU A 107 39.91 16.31 -24.30
N ALA A 108 39.83 15.46 -25.31
CA ALA A 108 40.03 14.02 -25.22
C ALA A 108 41.50 13.72 -24.93
N ALA A 109 41.74 12.91 -23.89
CA ALA A 109 43.02 12.28 -23.61
C ALA A 109 42.89 10.75 -23.69
N PRO A 110 43.97 10.05 -24.07
CA PRO A 110 43.90 8.82 -24.85
C PRO A 110 43.65 7.55 -24.04
N THR A 111 43.09 6.58 -24.77
CA THR A 111 42.88 5.17 -24.43
C THR A 111 44.14 4.51 -23.86
N PRO A 112 44.10 3.86 -22.69
CA PRO A 112 45.16 2.93 -22.31
C PRO A 112 44.99 1.60 -23.05
N THR A 113 46.10 1.19 -23.65
CA THR A 113 46.39 -0.06 -24.34
C THR A 113 45.90 -1.30 -23.59
N VAL A 114 45.18 -2.16 -24.31
CA VAL A 114 44.84 -3.53 -23.94
C VAL A 114 46.14 -4.33 -23.79
N ALA A 115 46.43 -4.78 -22.57
CA ALA A 115 47.46 -5.79 -22.33
C ALA A 115 46.80 -7.18 -22.36
N GLU A 116 47.36 -8.06 -23.20
CA GLU A 116 46.94 -9.44 -23.37
C GLU A 116 47.04 -10.25 -22.07
N THR A 117 45.93 -10.89 -21.71
CA THR A 117 45.85 -11.97 -20.71
C THR A 117 46.56 -13.24 -21.22
N PRO A 118 47.35 -13.93 -20.37
CA PRO A 118 47.76 -15.30 -20.67
C PRO A 118 46.60 -16.30 -20.45
N ASP A 119 46.62 -17.32 -21.31
CA ASP A 119 45.77 -18.51 -21.45
C ASP A 119 45.35 -19.19 -20.12
N PRO A 120 44.08 -19.60 -19.92
CA PRO A 120 43.66 -20.29 -18.71
C PRO A 120 44.16 -21.74 -18.67
N SER A 121 44.77 -22.12 -17.55
CA SER A 121 44.94 -23.53 -17.17
C SER A 121 43.57 -24.17 -16.84
N PRO A 122 43.43 -25.51 -16.92
CA PRO A 122 42.15 -26.18 -16.80
C PRO A 122 41.60 -26.04 -15.38
N VAL A 123 40.42 -25.43 -15.24
CA VAL A 123 39.68 -25.38 -13.97
C VAL A 123 38.94 -26.71 -13.84
N GLU A 124 39.30 -27.50 -12.82
CA GLU A 124 38.50 -28.66 -12.41
C GLU A 124 37.11 -28.18 -11.96
N ASP A 125 36.07 -28.83 -12.46
CA ASP A 125 34.68 -28.54 -12.09
C ASP A 125 34.50 -28.66 -10.56
N PRO A 126 34.04 -27.61 -9.85
CA PRO A 126 33.61 -27.77 -8.48
C PRO A 126 32.37 -28.67 -8.45
N PRO A 127 32.23 -29.56 -7.44
CA PRO A 127 31.06 -30.42 -7.33
C PRO A 127 29.82 -29.53 -7.20
N ALA A 128 28.77 -29.90 -7.94
CA ALA A 128 27.47 -29.25 -7.91
C ALA A 128 26.98 -29.12 -6.45
N SER A 129 27.15 -27.92 -5.89
CA SER A 129 26.63 -27.60 -4.57
C SER A 129 25.16 -27.30 -4.75
N SER A 130 24.33 -28.24 -4.35
CA SER A 130 22.91 -28.06 -4.12
C SER A 130 22.74 -26.98 -3.05
N THR A 131 22.72 -25.71 -3.46
CA THR A 131 22.26 -24.61 -2.61
C THR A 131 20.76 -24.77 -2.44
N GLN A 132 20.38 -25.51 -1.40
CA GLN A 132 19.07 -25.38 -0.80
C GLN A 132 19.02 -23.94 -0.26
N GLN A 133 18.29 -23.08 -0.96
CA GLN A 133 18.11 -21.68 -0.62
C GLN A 133 17.53 -21.63 0.80
N ALA A 134 18.37 -21.22 1.76
CA ALA A 134 17.87 -20.93 3.09
C ALA A 134 16.84 -19.81 2.96
N GLU A 135 15.65 -20.01 3.53
CA GLU A 135 14.69 -18.92 3.73
C GLU A 135 15.44 -17.75 4.39
N ALA A 136 15.44 -16.59 3.73
CA ALA A 136 15.98 -15.38 4.32
C ALA A 136 15.29 -15.17 5.68
N ALA A 137 16.09 -15.07 6.75
CA ALA A 137 15.56 -14.80 8.07
C ALA A 137 14.68 -13.54 8.04
N GLN A 138 13.51 -13.60 8.66
CA GLN A 138 12.61 -12.46 8.71
C GLN A 138 13.28 -11.29 9.44
N PRO A 139 13.11 -10.04 8.94
CA PRO A 139 13.70 -8.85 9.54
C PRO A 139 13.17 -8.64 10.97
N THR A 140 13.99 -8.02 11.82
CA THR A 140 13.65 -7.83 13.24
C THR A 140 13.62 -6.36 13.68
N ASP A 141 14.10 -5.44 12.84
CA ASP A 141 14.13 -4.00 13.10
C ASP A 141 13.36 -3.23 12.01
N TYR A 142 13.00 -1.99 12.32
CA TYR A 142 12.16 -1.16 11.46
C TYR A 142 12.74 -0.96 10.05
N ALA A 143 14.03 -0.65 9.95
CA ALA A 143 14.68 -0.36 8.67
C ALA A 143 14.78 -1.61 7.80
N SER A 144 15.21 -2.74 8.39
CA SER A 144 15.27 -4.01 7.67
C SER A 144 13.88 -4.52 7.28
N THR A 145 12.84 -4.28 8.08
CA THR A 145 11.45 -4.59 7.73
C THR A 145 10.98 -3.74 6.55
N ALA A 146 11.22 -2.43 6.55
CA ALA A 146 10.83 -1.57 5.44
C ALA A 146 11.51 -2.01 4.14
N VAL A 147 12.82 -2.24 4.15
CA VAL A 147 13.57 -2.71 2.97
C VAL A 147 13.09 -4.09 2.50
N TYR A 148 12.90 -5.02 3.44
CA TYR A 148 12.44 -6.38 3.12
C TYR A 148 11.09 -6.38 2.42
N GLN A 149 10.10 -5.65 2.95
CA GLN A 149 8.76 -5.60 2.37
C GLN A 149 8.77 -4.95 0.97
N HIS A 150 9.54 -3.87 0.78
CA HIS A 150 9.72 -3.30 -0.56
C HIS A 150 10.34 -4.32 -1.52
N ASN A 151 11.45 -4.95 -1.13
CA ASN A 151 12.20 -5.84 -2.00
C ASN A 151 11.44 -7.13 -2.33
N LEU A 152 10.59 -7.60 -1.42
CA LEU A 152 9.69 -8.73 -1.65
C LEU A 152 8.72 -8.44 -2.80
N HIS A 153 8.11 -7.25 -2.83
CA HIS A 153 7.22 -6.85 -3.92
C HIS A 153 7.97 -6.49 -5.19
N ARG A 154 9.08 -5.77 -5.09
CA ARG A 154 9.92 -5.40 -6.24
C ARG A 154 10.42 -6.61 -7.01
N LEU A 155 10.74 -7.70 -6.31
CA LEU A 155 11.11 -8.98 -6.92
C LEU A 155 10.01 -9.51 -7.86
N ASN A 156 8.74 -9.48 -7.43
CA ASN A 156 7.60 -9.91 -8.25
C ASN A 156 7.42 -9.03 -9.50
N PHE A 157 7.96 -7.82 -9.52
CA PHE A 157 7.90 -6.90 -10.66
C PHE A 157 9.25 -6.76 -11.36
N SER A 158 10.20 -7.67 -11.13
CA SER A 158 11.56 -7.63 -11.72
C SER A 158 12.28 -6.29 -11.50
N ALA A 159 11.89 -5.52 -10.48
CA ALA A 159 12.55 -4.29 -10.11
C ALA A 159 13.75 -4.60 -9.20
N PRO A 160 14.94 -3.97 -9.42
CA PRO A 160 16.11 -4.17 -8.58
C PRO A 160 15.81 -3.85 -7.10
N ALA A 161 16.50 -4.51 -6.18
CA ALA A 161 16.34 -4.22 -4.76
C ALA A 161 16.70 -2.77 -4.42
N VAL A 162 15.93 -2.15 -3.54
CA VAL A 162 16.27 -0.88 -2.89
C VAL A 162 17.09 -1.11 -1.62
N GLU A 163 17.87 -0.10 -1.25
CA GLU A 163 18.64 -0.06 -0.02
C GLU A 163 18.08 0.99 0.96
N TRP A 164 18.33 0.79 2.25
CA TRP A 164 17.97 1.78 3.27
C TRP A 164 18.88 3.01 3.18
N SER A 165 18.30 4.18 3.38
CA SER A 165 19.02 5.45 3.44
C SER A 165 18.60 6.25 4.68
N ASP A 166 19.55 6.45 5.59
CA ASP A 166 19.34 7.30 6.77
C ASP A 166 19.02 8.75 6.40
N THR A 167 19.48 9.21 5.22
CA THR A 167 19.19 10.54 4.72
C THR A 167 17.68 10.69 4.46
N TYR A 168 17.10 9.83 3.64
CA TYR A 168 15.67 9.87 3.33
C TYR A 168 14.80 9.48 4.52
N ALA A 169 15.29 8.61 5.42
CA ALA A 169 14.59 8.30 6.66
C ALA A 169 14.49 9.53 7.58
N SER A 170 15.54 10.37 7.62
CA SER A 170 15.52 11.61 8.38
C SER A 170 14.56 12.65 7.81
N TYR A 171 14.31 12.63 6.50
CA TYR A 171 13.36 13.51 5.82
C TYR A 171 11.93 13.03 6.09
N ALA A 172 11.68 11.75 5.89
CA ALA A 172 10.42 11.10 6.23
C ALA A 172 10.04 11.33 7.71
N ALA A 173 11.01 11.28 8.63
CA ALA A 173 10.79 11.54 10.05
C ALA A 173 10.37 12.99 10.34
N GLN A 174 10.94 13.98 9.64
CA GLN A 174 10.53 15.37 9.76
C GLN A 174 9.08 15.57 9.32
N THR A 175 8.70 14.97 8.19
CA THR A 175 7.31 15.01 7.69
C THR A 175 6.36 14.28 8.63
N ALA A 176 6.70 13.05 9.06
CA ALA A 176 5.87 12.24 9.94
C ALA A 176 5.61 12.92 11.29
N ALA A 177 6.63 13.58 11.86
CA ALA A 177 6.54 14.30 13.13
C ALA A 177 5.51 15.44 13.13
N THR A 178 5.09 15.94 11.97
CA THR A 178 4.07 16.99 11.88
C THR A 178 2.68 16.49 12.27
N CYS A 179 2.43 15.18 12.16
CA CYS A 179 1.08 14.62 12.26
C CYS A 179 0.05 15.38 11.40
N VAL A 180 0.47 15.79 10.20
CA VAL A 180 -0.39 16.35 9.15
C VAL A 180 -0.34 15.37 7.98
N PHE A 181 -1.46 14.75 7.65
CA PHE A 181 -1.53 13.79 6.55
C PHE A 181 -1.55 14.52 5.20
N ALA A 182 -0.37 14.95 4.76
CA ALA A 182 -0.14 15.62 3.50
C ALA A 182 1.29 15.35 3.02
N HIS A 183 1.51 15.40 1.72
CA HIS A 183 2.87 15.34 1.19
C HIS A 183 3.67 16.57 1.61
N ASP A 184 4.89 16.34 2.07
CA ASP A 184 5.89 17.37 2.34
C ASP A 184 7.26 16.87 1.86
N LEU A 185 7.73 17.49 0.78
CA LEU A 185 9.04 17.26 0.17
C LEU A 185 10.02 18.40 0.47
N THR A 186 9.71 19.28 1.44
CA THR A 186 10.62 20.37 1.82
C THR A 186 11.87 19.92 2.56
N PRO A 187 11.86 18.86 3.42
CA PRO A 187 13.09 18.35 4.01
C PRO A 187 14.12 17.98 2.94
N GLY A 188 15.38 18.34 3.12
CA GLY A 188 16.44 18.06 2.13
C GLY A 188 16.34 18.83 0.80
N GLY A 189 15.33 19.69 0.61
CA GLY A 189 15.15 20.48 -0.61
C GLY A 189 14.40 19.78 -1.75
N GLY A 190 13.75 18.65 -1.47
CA GLY A 190 12.96 17.87 -2.44
C GLY A 190 13.81 17.01 -3.38
N GLY A 191 13.22 16.62 -4.51
CA GLY A 191 13.89 15.77 -5.51
C GLY A 191 13.85 14.26 -5.19
N TYR A 192 12.96 13.85 -4.30
CA TYR A 192 12.67 12.45 -3.95
C TYR A 192 11.15 12.21 -4.03
N GLY A 193 10.75 10.95 -4.19
CA GLY A 193 9.36 10.51 -4.19
C GLY A 193 8.88 10.25 -2.77
N GLN A 194 7.57 10.17 -2.54
CA GLN A 194 7.02 9.96 -1.20
C GLN A 194 5.72 9.18 -1.25
N ASN A 195 5.57 8.21 -0.34
CA ASN A 195 4.31 7.52 -0.07
C ASN A 195 3.90 7.77 1.39
N LEU A 196 2.59 7.89 1.61
CA LEU A 196 1.98 8.17 2.90
C LEU A 196 0.98 7.08 3.26
N ALA A 197 0.87 6.72 4.54
CA ALA A 197 -0.17 5.83 5.03
C ALA A 197 -0.60 6.20 6.44
N LEU A 198 -1.87 5.91 6.76
CA LEU A 198 -2.41 6.00 8.11
C LEU A 198 -2.91 4.65 8.57
N TYR A 199 -2.55 4.29 9.79
CA TYR A 199 -3.15 3.19 10.52
C TYR A 199 -3.83 3.73 11.78
N GLY A 200 -5.16 3.71 11.81
CA GLY A 200 -5.96 4.07 12.98
C GLY A 200 -6.73 2.85 13.50
N SER A 201 -6.93 2.77 14.81
CA SER A 201 -7.68 1.69 15.45
C SER A 201 -8.52 2.23 16.60
N SER A 202 -9.71 1.65 16.81
CA SER A 202 -10.53 1.94 17.99
C SER A 202 -9.98 1.28 19.27
N ASN A 203 -9.07 0.32 19.11
CA ASN A 203 -8.25 -0.20 20.19
C ASN A 203 -6.98 0.67 20.36
N ASP A 204 -6.17 0.41 21.38
CA ASP A 204 -4.90 1.10 21.54
C ASP A 204 -3.99 0.86 20.33
N VAL A 205 -3.85 1.87 19.47
CA VAL A 205 -3.07 1.81 18.23
C VAL A 205 -1.59 1.52 18.51
N ARG A 206 -1.09 1.84 19.71
CA ARG A 206 0.31 1.60 20.08
C ARG A 206 0.65 0.11 20.12
N LEU A 207 -0.34 -0.76 20.34
CA LEU A 207 -0.16 -2.21 20.33
C LEU A 207 0.29 -2.75 18.96
N GLN A 208 0.05 -1.99 17.90
CA GLN A 208 0.53 -2.31 16.56
C GLN A 208 2.06 -2.26 16.48
N GLY A 209 2.66 -1.23 17.09
CA GLY A 209 4.09 -0.90 16.93
C GLY A 209 4.45 -0.42 15.52
N GLU A 210 5.50 0.41 15.45
CA GLU A 210 5.94 1.07 14.21
C GLU A 210 6.36 0.06 13.12
N THR A 211 7.08 -1.00 13.50
CA THR A 211 7.59 -2.01 12.57
C THR A 211 6.49 -2.77 11.83
N LEU A 212 5.42 -3.15 12.53
CA LEU A 212 4.29 -3.81 11.87
C LEU A 212 3.50 -2.82 11.02
N THR A 213 3.36 -1.58 11.48
CA THR A 213 2.67 -0.54 10.71
C THR A 213 3.36 -0.23 9.37
N VAL A 214 4.69 -0.09 9.34
CA VAL A 214 5.39 0.15 8.06
C VAL A 214 5.26 -1.04 7.12
N ALA A 215 5.29 -2.27 7.65
CA ALA A 215 5.11 -3.47 6.85
C ALA A 215 3.71 -3.55 6.21
N GLN A 216 2.65 -3.26 6.98
CA GLN A 216 1.29 -3.19 6.47
C GLN A 216 1.07 -2.05 5.48
N ALA A 217 1.65 -0.88 5.73
CA ALA A 217 1.60 0.25 4.80
C ALA A 217 2.15 -0.15 3.42
N ILE A 218 3.31 -0.80 3.38
CA ILE A 218 3.93 -1.24 2.13
C ILE A 218 3.13 -2.36 1.47
N THR A 219 2.88 -3.44 2.21
CA THR A 219 2.35 -4.67 1.63
C THR A 219 0.85 -4.60 1.40
N ASP A 220 0.08 -4.29 2.44
CA ASP A 220 -1.37 -4.40 2.37
C ASP A 220 -2.00 -3.18 1.72
N MET A 221 -1.49 -1.98 2.03
CA MET A 221 -2.06 -0.73 1.52
C MET A 221 -1.51 -0.37 0.15
N TRP A 222 -0.21 -0.08 0.05
CA TRP A 222 0.36 0.46 -1.18
C TRP A 222 0.53 -0.55 -2.30
N VAL A 223 0.76 -1.84 -2.03
CA VAL A 223 0.89 -2.85 -3.09
C VAL A 223 -0.39 -3.63 -3.28
N ASN A 224 -0.82 -4.41 -2.29
CA ASN A 224 -1.99 -5.28 -2.44
C ASN A 224 -3.28 -4.49 -2.71
N GLY A 225 -3.44 -3.33 -2.06
CA GLY A 225 -4.60 -2.45 -2.23
C GLY A 225 -4.68 -1.77 -3.60
N GLU A 226 -3.56 -1.62 -4.30
CA GLU A 226 -3.44 -0.73 -5.45
C GLU A 226 -3.03 -1.42 -6.76
N VAL A 227 -2.34 -2.56 -6.68
CA VAL A 227 -1.84 -3.28 -7.86
C VAL A 227 -2.92 -3.56 -8.92
N ASN A 228 -4.14 -3.82 -8.48
CA ASN A 228 -5.28 -4.10 -9.36
C ASN A 228 -5.88 -2.84 -10.02
N ALA A 229 -5.55 -1.65 -9.52
CA ALA A 229 -5.99 -0.38 -10.09
C ALA A 229 -4.99 0.18 -11.11
N TYR A 230 -3.78 -0.39 -11.21
CA TYR A 230 -2.80 0.03 -12.20
C TYR A 230 -3.29 -0.26 -13.64
N PRO A 231 -3.18 0.70 -14.58
CA PRO A 231 -3.65 0.55 -15.97
C PRO A 231 -2.76 -0.42 -16.77
N THR A 232 -2.92 -1.73 -16.55
CA THR A 232 -2.09 -2.77 -17.16
C THR A 232 -2.15 -2.80 -18.70
N GLN A 233 -3.21 -2.26 -19.31
CA GLN A 233 -3.29 -2.08 -20.76
C GLN A 233 -2.21 -1.15 -21.33
N ASP A 234 -1.64 -0.28 -20.51
CA ASP A 234 -0.60 0.68 -20.89
C ASP A 234 0.81 0.19 -20.50
N LEU A 235 0.96 -1.07 -20.07
CA LEU A 235 2.28 -1.63 -19.74
C LEU A 235 3.28 -1.47 -20.91
N GLY A 236 4.49 -1.03 -20.57
CA GLY A 236 5.54 -0.73 -21.54
C GLY A 236 5.39 0.61 -22.27
N GLN A 237 4.28 1.34 -22.09
CA GLN A 237 4.12 2.68 -22.66
C GLN A 237 4.82 3.73 -21.81
N PRO A 238 5.39 4.80 -22.41
CA PRO A 238 6.08 5.85 -21.65
C PRO A 238 5.14 6.58 -20.68
N ASN A 239 3.85 6.66 -21.00
CA ASN A 239 2.82 7.23 -20.15
C ASN A 239 1.67 6.23 -20.04
N VAL A 240 0.95 6.31 -18.91
CA VAL A 240 -0.21 5.47 -18.62
C VAL A 240 -1.43 6.35 -18.31
N ASP A 241 -2.62 5.75 -18.24
CA ASP A 241 -3.82 6.48 -17.82
C ASP A 241 -3.71 7.04 -16.39
N MET A 242 -3.56 8.37 -16.30
CA MET A 242 -3.45 9.11 -15.04
C MET A 242 -4.82 9.45 -14.40
N SER A 243 -5.94 9.06 -15.01
CA SER A 243 -7.29 9.43 -14.54
C SER A 243 -7.62 8.94 -13.13
N ASN A 244 -6.96 7.87 -12.68
CA ASN A 244 -7.16 7.25 -11.37
C ASN A 244 -5.84 7.10 -10.60
N PHE A 245 -4.90 8.02 -10.79
CA PHE A 245 -3.55 7.96 -10.20
C PHE A 245 -3.56 7.75 -8.67
N GLU A 246 -4.49 8.38 -7.95
CA GLU A 246 -4.63 8.23 -6.50
C GLU A 246 -4.87 6.79 -6.04
N ALA A 247 -5.36 5.91 -6.92
CA ALA A 247 -5.64 4.51 -6.61
C ALA A 247 -4.47 3.56 -6.92
N TRP A 248 -3.39 4.02 -7.57
CA TRP A 248 -2.25 3.17 -7.95
C TRP A 248 -0.87 3.84 -7.80
N GLY A 249 -0.84 5.13 -7.43
CA GLY A 249 0.37 5.93 -7.36
C GLY A 249 1.38 5.41 -6.34
N HIS A 250 0.93 4.85 -5.21
CA HIS A 250 1.83 4.30 -4.21
C HIS A 250 2.44 2.99 -4.70
N PHE A 251 1.63 2.11 -5.30
CA PHE A 251 2.09 0.86 -5.91
C PHE A 251 3.21 1.13 -6.92
N SER A 252 2.95 2.01 -7.87
CA SER A 252 3.90 2.33 -8.94
C SER A 252 5.22 2.93 -8.42
N GLN A 253 5.19 3.68 -7.31
CA GLN A 253 6.40 4.14 -6.63
C GLN A 253 7.17 2.99 -5.96
N VAL A 254 6.49 2.06 -5.26
CA VAL A 254 7.15 0.93 -4.59
C VAL A 254 7.91 0.07 -5.60
N VAL A 255 7.32 -0.19 -6.77
CA VAL A 255 7.91 -1.04 -7.82
C VAL A 255 8.74 -0.28 -8.85
N TRP A 256 8.95 1.03 -8.67
CA TRP A 256 9.67 1.86 -9.63
C TRP A 256 11.11 1.40 -9.81
N VAL A 257 11.46 0.87 -10.99
CA VAL A 257 12.78 0.25 -11.27
C VAL A 257 13.94 1.17 -10.92
N ALA A 258 13.87 2.45 -11.31
CA ALA A 258 14.97 3.39 -11.13
C ALA A 258 15.10 3.94 -9.70
N SER A 259 14.18 3.65 -8.78
CA SER A 259 14.37 4.01 -7.37
C SER A 259 15.35 3.03 -6.73
N GLU A 260 16.37 3.55 -6.07
CA GLU A 260 17.52 2.78 -5.53
C GLU A 260 17.56 2.80 -4.01
N GLN A 261 17.09 3.88 -3.40
CA GLN A 261 17.15 4.11 -1.96
C GLN A 261 15.77 4.43 -1.42
N ILE A 262 15.49 3.92 -0.22
CA ILE A 262 14.30 4.23 0.56
C ILE A 262 14.68 4.65 1.98
N GLY A 263 13.88 5.53 2.57
CA GLY A 263 13.95 5.81 3.98
C GLY A 263 12.56 6.13 4.52
N CYS A 264 12.18 5.52 5.63
CA CYS A 264 10.83 5.60 6.17
C CYS A 264 10.81 6.06 7.62
N ALA A 265 9.69 6.60 8.06
CA ALA A 265 9.39 6.89 9.45
C ALA A 265 7.91 6.61 9.73
N THR A 266 7.62 6.09 10.92
CA THR A 266 6.24 5.90 11.40
C THR A 266 6.09 6.65 12.72
N GLN A 267 5.19 7.63 12.75
CA GLN A 267 4.96 8.50 13.90
C GLN A 267 3.62 8.19 14.55
N TYR A 268 3.61 7.98 15.87
CA TYR A 268 2.35 7.99 16.63
C TYR A 268 1.79 9.41 16.68
N CYS A 269 0.55 9.57 16.27
CA CYS A 269 -0.21 10.80 16.21
C CYS A 269 -1.47 10.67 17.08
N PRO A 270 -1.58 11.44 18.18
CA PRO A 270 -2.72 11.32 19.09
C PRO A 270 -4.01 11.87 18.47
N ALA A 271 -5.15 11.44 18.99
CA ALA A 271 -6.45 12.00 18.67
C ALA A 271 -6.44 13.54 18.79
N GLY A 272 -7.09 14.20 17.84
CA GLY A 272 -7.07 15.65 17.68
C GLY A 272 -5.95 16.18 16.79
N THR A 273 -5.08 15.32 16.26
CA THR A 273 -4.08 15.69 15.23
C THR A 273 -4.61 15.36 13.83
N ILE A 274 -4.39 14.13 13.35
CA ILE A 274 -4.84 13.67 12.03
C ILE A 274 -6.32 13.35 12.04
N TYR A 275 -6.76 12.54 13.02
CA TYR A 275 -8.17 12.25 13.22
C TYR A 275 -8.69 12.98 14.47
N PRO A 276 -9.92 13.50 14.45
CA PRO A 276 -10.46 14.28 15.57
C PRO A 276 -10.61 13.47 16.86
N ASN A 277 -10.92 12.17 16.74
CA ASN A 277 -11.29 11.32 17.88
C ASN A 277 -10.55 9.97 17.88
N LEU A 278 -9.46 9.82 17.12
CA LEU A 278 -8.77 8.56 16.95
C LEU A 278 -7.26 8.77 16.95
N ASP A 279 -6.54 7.94 17.70
CA ASP A 279 -5.09 7.85 17.57
C ASP A 279 -4.73 7.14 16.26
N ALA A 280 -3.62 7.53 15.65
CA ALA A 280 -3.12 6.91 14.44
C ALA A 280 -1.60 6.75 14.47
N TYR A 281 -1.09 5.78 13.73
CA TYR A 281 0.26 5.85 13.21
C TYR A 281 0.23 6.48 11.82
N TYR A 282 1.15 7.41 11.58
CA TYR A 282 1.40 8.05 10.30
C TYR A 282 2.74 7.59 9.74
N THR A 283 2.69 6.85 8.64
CA THR A 283 3.86 6.32 7.95
C THR A 283 4.19 7.20 6.74
N VAL A 284 5.45 7.58 6.64
CA VAL A 284 6.04 8.27 5.50
C VAL A 284 7.20 7.42 5.00
N CYS A 285 7.27 7.15 3.70
CA CYS A 285 8.46 6.60 3.05
C CYS A 285 8.88 7.51 1.90
N ASP A 286 10.15 7.89 1.89
CA ASP A 286 10.78 8.72 0.87
C ASP A 286 11.68 7.85 -0.03
N TYR A 287 11.68 8.13 -1.34
CA TYR A 287 12.27 7.29 -2.39
C TYR A 287 13.24 8.09 -3.26
N TYR A 288 14.41 7.55 -3.55
CA TYR A 288 15.35 8.20 -4.45
C TYR A 288 16.06 7.22 -5.41
N PRO A 289 16.24 7.59 -6.69
CA PRO A 289 15.54 8.66 -7.41
C PRO A 289 14.00 8.57 -7.31
N PRO A 290 13.27 9.70 -7.51
CA PRO A 290 11.81 9.71 -7.41
C PRO A 290 11.18 8.85 -8.52
N GLY A 291 10.09 8.17 -8.17
CA GLY A 291 9.23 7.48 -9.12
C GLY A 291 8.15 8.37 -9.71
N ASN A 292 7.23 7.75 -10.45
CA ASN A 292 6.04 8.41 -11.01
C ASN A 292 6.34 9.62 -11.93
N MET A 293 7.49 9.58 -12.59
CA MET A 293 7.90 10.60 -13.55
C MET A 293 7.28 10.29 -14.92
N GLY A 294 6.52 11.25 -15.45
CA GLY A 294 5.93 11.16 -16.79
C GLY A 294 6.97 10.83 -17.86
N GLY A 295 6.60 9.98 -18.80
CA GLY A 295 7.50 9.42 -19.81
C GLY A 295 8.33 8.22 -19.34
N GLY A 296 8.36 7.93 -18.04
CA GLY A 296 9.18 6.86 -17.45
C GLY A 296 8.46 5.55 -17.18
N TYR A 297 7.12 5.49 -17.26
CA TYR A 297 6.34 4.36 -16.74
C TYR A 297 6.70 3.01 -17.37
N GLY A 298 6.80 2.95 -18.70
CA GLY A 298 7.08 1.71 -19.43
C GLY A 298 8.43 1.07 -19.11
N ALA A 299 9.39 1.85 -18.63
CA ALA A 299 10.70 1.35 -18.19
C ALA A 299 10.74 1.03 -16.69
N ASN A 300 9.79 1.55 -15.90
CA ASN A 300 9.88 1.53 -14.45
C ASN A 300 8.76 0.77 -13.73
N VAL A 301 7.65 0.46 -14.39
CA VAL A 301 6.60 -0.41 -13.84
C VAL A 301 6.45 -1.58 -14.80
N LEU A 302 7.06 -2.71 -14.44
CA LEU A 302 7.11 -3.90 -15.28
C LEU A 302 5.91 -4.82 -15.02
N ALA A 303 5.78 -5.88 -15.80
CA ALA A 303 4.76 -6.88 -15.58
C ALA A 303 5.08 -7.72 -14.33
N SER A 304 4.03 -8.13 -13.61
CA SER A 304 4.16 -9.09 -12.52
C SER A 304 4.64 -10.45 -13.03
N LEU A 305 5.46 -11.13 -12.23
CA LEU A 305 5.88 -12.52 -12.42
C LEU A 305 4.78 -13.52 -12.00
N ASN A 306 3.62 -13.04 -11.54
CA ASN A 306 2.52 -13.83 -10.99
C ASN A 306 2.89 -14.61 -9.73
N GLU A 307 3.79 -14.06 -8.91
CA GLU A 307 4.05 -14.62 -7.59
C GLU A 307 2.81 -14.51 -6.68
N PRO A 308 2.63 -15.42 -5.72
CA PRO A 308 1.52 -15.35 -4.76
C PRO A 308 1.49 -14.02 -4.00
N THR A 309 0.28 -13.56 -3.69
CA THR A 309 0.08 -12.40 -2.82
C THR A 309 0.70 -12.64 -1.44
N VAL A 310 1.46 -11.66 -0.97
CA VAL A 310 2.07 -11.65 0.37
C VAL A 310 1.11 -11.00 1.36
N VAL A 311 1.10 -11.47 2.60
CA VAL A 311 0.38 -10.87 3.73
C VAL A 311 1.33 -10.65 4.91
N VAL A 312 1.04 -9.63 5.72
CA VAL A 312 1.80 -9.24 6.91
C VAL A 312 1.00 -9.51 8.18
#